data_AF-A8ZM48-F1
#
_entry.id   AF-A8ZM48-F1
#
_cell.length_a   1.000
_cell.length_b   1.000
_cell.length_c   1.000
_cell.angle_alpha   90.00
_cell.angle_beta   90.00
_cell.angle_gamma   90.00
#
_symmetry.space_group_name_H-M   'P 1'
#
loop_
_entity.id
_entity.type
_entity.pdbx_description
1 polymer ?
#
loop_
_entity_poly.entity_id
_entity_poly.type
_entity_poly.pdbx_seq_one_letter_code
_entity_poly.pdbx_strand_id
1 'polypeptide(L)'
;MASIFISEELEARGFLHDRSSSLEIQGESFVPGPSFHKSWRQTAIEFCEEACTKGVKYILVEFPTYLMTWRCRQAALPTQAQSLHSSKSEEKLSTSLESLKVTPATQKPPQKRVPSTPPEMATQQALELANDDEEFISQCKQELAIHIGPMADFMIKQTLNQSSEMSHQELIEALAIHIADHNAALSFRRACYSFNGIHLL
;
A
#
# COMPACT_ATOMS: atom_id res chain seq x y z
N MET A 1 -12.84 21.44 3.04
CA MET A 1 -12.17 21.66 1.75
C MET A 1 -10.67 21.58 2.00
N ALA A 2 -9.99 20.64 1.33
CA ALA A 2 -8.54 20.48 1.48
C ALA A 2 -7.81 21.67 0.82
N SER A 3 -6.81 22.24 1.50
CA SER A 3 -5.96 23.28 0.90
C SER A 3 -4.84 22.61 0.09
N ILE A 4 -4.71 23.03 -1.17
CA ILE A 4 -3.69 22.52 -2.09
C ILE A 4 -2.66 23.63 -2.32
N PHE A 5 -1.38 23.28 -2.23
CA PHE A 5 -0.25 24.19 -2.45
C PHE A 5 0.72 23.59 -3.46
N ILE A 6 1.42 24.45 -4.19
CA ILE A 6 2.49 24.07 -5.10
C ILE A 6 3.82 24.19 -4.36
N SER A 7 4.68 23.18 -4.43
CA SER A 7 5.94 23.13 -3.67
C SER A 7 6.83 24.35 -3.93
N GLU A 8 6.94 24.76 -5.20
CA GLU A 8 7.75 25.88 -5.67
C GLU A 8 7.27 27.22 -5.09
N GLU A 9 5.97 27.39 -4.84
CA GLU A 9 5.43 28.59 -4.20
C GLU A 9 5.77 28.63 -2.70
N LEU A 10 5.73 27.47 -2.03
CA LEU A 10 6.12 27.36 -0.63
C LEU A 10 7.62 27.57 -0.43
N GLU A 11 8.44 27.07 -1.35
CA GLU A 11 9.89 27.31 -1.38
C GLU A 11 10.22 28.78 -1.64
N ALA A 12 9.56 29.40 -2.63
CA ALA A 12 9.74 30.83 -2.94
C ALA A 12 9.38 31.74 -1.75
N ARG A 13 8.47 31.29 -0.88
CA ARG A 13 8.08 31.99 0.36
C ARG A 13 8.93 31.60 1.58
N GLY A 14 9.84 30.64 1.44
CA GLY A 14 10.69 30.14 2.52
C GLY A 14 9.95 29.27 3.56
N PHE A 15 8.74 28.79 3.24
CA PHE A 15 7.98 27.89 4.12
C PHE A 15 8.44 26.45 4.03
N LEU A 16 8.89 26.03 2.84
CA LEU A 16 9.40 24.69 2.58
C LEU A 16 10.90 24.79 2.27
N HIS A 17 11.72 24.04 2.99
CA HIS A 17 13.13 23.85 2.65
C HIS A 17 13.30 22.42 2.13
N ASP A 18 14.15 22.25 1.12
CA ASP A 18 14.47 20.97 0.43
C ASP A 18 14.91 19.82 1.37
N ARG A 19 15.08 20.07 2.67
CA ARG A 19 15.45 19.07 3.69
C ARG A 19 14.64 19.12 4.99
N SER A 20 13.67 20.02 5.11
CA SER A 20 12.95 20.18 6.38
C SER A 20 11.82 19.15 6.49
N SER A 21 11.90 18.29 7.52
CA SER A 21 10.82 17.38 7.93
C SER A 21 9.63 18.12 8.58
N SER A 22 9.58 19.44 8.46
CA SER A 22 8.59 20.32 9.07
C SER A 22 8.28 21.46 8.13
N LEU A 23 6.99 21.73 7.95
CA LEU A 23 6.47 22.85 7.17
C LEU A 23 5.71 23.75 8.13
N GLU A 24 5.98 25.05 8.13
CA GLU A 24 5.26 26.00 9.00
C GLU A 24 4.51 27.02 8.15
N ILE A 25 3.20 27.09 8.31
CA ILE A 25 2.34 28.01 7.57
C ILE A 25 1.45 28.72 8.59
N GLN A 26 1.50 30.06 8.63
CA GLN A 26 0.69 30.88 9.55
C GLN A 26 0.88 30.52 11.04
N GLY A 27 2.08 30.07 11.42
CA GLY A 27 2.38 29.65 12.79
C GLY A 27 1.84 28.26 13.16
N GLU A 28 1.25 27.53 12.22
CA GLU A 28 0.91 26.12 12.37
C GLU A 28 2.04 25.25 11.82
N SER A 29 2.54 24.31 12.63
CA SER A 29 3.52 23.33 12.18
C SER A 29 2.84 22.09 11.60
N PHE A 30 3.32 21.65 10.45
CA PHE A 30 2.85 20.48 9.73
C PHE A 30 3.94 19.43 9.67
N VAL A 31 3.53 18.17 9.77
CA VAL A 31 4.39 16.99 9.60
C VAL A 31 4.06 16.28 8.29
N PRO A 32 5.07 15.75 7.59
CA PRO A 32 4.86 15.04 6.34
C PRO A 32 4.08 13.74 6.59
N GLY A 33 3.18 13.44 5.66
CA GLY A 33 2.33 12.26 5.63
C GLY A 33 2.57 11.42 4.37
N PRO A 34 1.60 10.60 3.94
CA PRO A 34 1.74 9.79 2.74
C PRO A 34 1.96 10.64 1.48
N SER A 35 2.78 10.10 0.58
CA SER A 35 3.01 10.59 -0.77
C SER A 35 2.20 9.79 -1.80
N PHE A 36 1.77 10.46 -2.86
CA PHE A 36 0.96 9.92 -3.93
C PHE A 36 1.59 10.26 -5.28
N HIS A 37 1.43 9.38 -6.27
CA HIS A 37 1.78 9.71 -7.63
C HIS A 37 0.83 10.79 -8.20
N LYS A 38 1.29 11.62 -9.16
CA LYS A 38 0.46 12.70 -9.73
C LYS A 38 -0.85 12.22 -10.35
N SER A 39 -0.85 11.03 -10.95
CA SER A 39 -2.06 10.41 -11.52
C SER A 39 -3.14 10.12 -10.46
N TRP A 40 -2.78 10.11 -9.16
CA TRP A 40 -3.70 9.83 -8.05
C TRP A 40 -4.10 11.09 -7.30
N ARG A 41 -4.08 12.24 -7.97
CA ARG A 41 -4.49 13.53 -7.40
C ARG A 41 -5.86 13.47 -6.74
N GLN A 42 -6.84 12.84 -7.39
CA GLN A 42 -8.19 12.75 -6.86
C GLN A 42 -8.24 11.93 -5.56
N THR A 43 -7.56 10.78 -5.52
CA THR A 43 -7.43 9.95 -4.31
C THR A 43 -6.72 10.70 -3.17
N ALA A 44 -5.69 11.49 -3.47
CA ALA A 44 -5.00 12.29 -2.46
C ALA A 44 -5.91 13.40 -1.87
N ILE A 45 -6.78 13.99 -2.69
CA ILE A 45 -7.80 14.95 -2.25
C ILE A 45 -8.82 14.26 -1.35
N GLU A 46 -9.38 13.14 -1.80
CA GLU A 46 -10.34 12.33 -1.02
C GLU A 46 -9.78 11.91 0.34
N PHE A 47 -8.52 11.47 0.37
CA PHE A 47 -7.80 11.15 1.60
C PHE A 47 -7.76 12.34 2.58
N CYS A 48 -7.44 13.55 2.08
CA CYS A 48 -7.40 14.75 2.90
C CYS A 48 -8.80 15.13 3.42
N GLU A 49 -9.82 15.01 2.58
CA GLU A 49 -11.20 15.32 2.93
C GLU A 49 -11.75 14.36 3.99
N GLU A 50 -11.52 13.05 3.82
CA GLU A 50 -11.91 12.05 4.82
C GLU A 50 -11.23 12.33 6.16
N ALA A 51 -9.93 12.65 6.16
CA ALA A 51 -9.23 13.01 7.37
C ALA A 51 -9.78 14.29 8.04
N CYS A 52 -10.20 15.27 7.25
CA CYS A 52 -10.87 16.48 7.75
C CYS A 52 -12.20 16.15 8.44
N THR A 53 -12.98 15.17 7.94
CA THR A 53 -14.22 14.73 8.62
C THR A 53 -13.95 14.14 10.02
N LYS A 54 -12.73 13.62 10.24
CA LYS A 54 -12.26 13.09 11.52
C LYS A 54 -11.61 14.16 12.40
N GLY A 55 -11.72 15.44 12.02
CA GLY A 55 -11.13 16.57 12.75
C GLY A 55 -9.61 16.71 12.58
N VAL A 56 -9.00 15.99 11.64
CA VAL A 56 -7.57 16.10 11.35
C VAL A 56 -7.36 17.01 10.15
N LYS A 57 -6.65 18.12 10.37
CA LYS A 57 -6.35 19.09 9.30
C LYS A 57 -5.15 18.61 8.49
N TYR A 58 -5.35 18.45 7.19
CA TYR A 58 -4.32 18.16 6.21
C TYR A 58 -4.23 19.27 5.17
N ILE A 59 -3.04 19.44 4.61
CA ILE A 59 -2.80 20.17 3.37
C ILE A 59 -2.15 19.22 2.36
N LEU A 60 -2.40 19.45 1.08
CA LEU A 60 -1.79 18.68 0.00
C LEU A 60 -0.77 19.57 -0.71
N VAL A 61 0.47 19.12 -0.77
CA VAL A 61 1.57 19.83 -1.46
C VAL A 61 1.90 19.07 -2.74
N GLU A 62 1.81 19.75 -3.88
CA GLU A 62 2.16 19.22 -5.19
C GLU A 62 3.64 19.52 -5.48
N PHE A 63 4.43 18.46 -5.64
CA PHE A 63 5.82 18.49 -6.08
C PHE A 63 5.90 18.23 -7.60
N PRO A 64 7.05 18.45 -8.26
CA PRO A 64 7.20 18.18 -9.69
C PRO A 64 6.83 16.75 -10.11
N THR A 65 7.14 15.75 -9.28
CA THR A 65 6.98 14.32 -9.62
C THR A 65 5.94 13.58 -8.78
N TYR A 66 5.47 14.16 -7.67
CA TYR A 66 4.53 13.51 -6.75
C TYR A 66 3.69 14.53 -5.98
N LEU A 67 2.74 14.05 -5.20
CA LEU A 67 1.95 14.83 -4.25
C LEU A 67 2.27 14.32 -2.85
N MET A 68 2.30 15.18 -1.84
CA MET A 68 2.47 14.74 -0.46
C MET A 68 1.49 15.45 0.46
N THR A 69 0.87 14.67 1.33
CA THR A 69 -0.01 15.21 2.35
C THR A 69 0.81 15.65 3.56
N TRP A 70 0.39 16.72 4.21
CA TRP A 70 1.03 17.26 5.40
C TRP A 70 -0.02 17.46 6.47
N ARG A 71 0.15 16.83 7.62
CA ARG A 71 -0.79 16.87 8.74
C ARG A 71 -0.42 18.02 9.67
N CYS A 72 -1.39 18.87 10.02
CA CYS A 72 -1.19 19.89 11.05
C CYS A 72 -0.98 19.20 12.42
N ARG A 73 0.10 19.55 13.12
CA ARG A 73 0.20 19.29 14.55
C ARG A 73 -0.76 20.27 15.20
N GLN A 74 -1.90 19.76 15.66
CA GLN A 74 -2.74 20.55 16.56
C GLN A 74 -1.86 20.94 17.75
N ALA A 75 -1.64 22.23 17.93
CA ALA A 75 -1.13 22.74 19.19
C ALA A 75 -2.10 22.20 20.24
N ALA A 76 -1.61 21.37 21.15
CA ALA A 76 -2.40 20.93 22.29
C ALA A 76 -2.98 22.20 22.89
N LEU A 77 -4.31 22.34 22.81
CA LEU A 77 -5.01 23.46 23.41
C LEU A 77 -4.43 23.58 24.82
N PRO A 78 -4.02 24.77 25.30
CA PRO A 78 -3.58 24.90 26.67
C PRO A 78 -4.75 24.42 27.53
N THR A 79 -4.62 23.20 28.04
CA THR A 79 -5.55 22.61 28.97
C THR A 79 -5.40 23.50 30.18
N GLN A 80 -6.32 24.45 30.29
CA GLN A 80 -6.34 25.44 31.33
C GLN A 80 -6.23 24.69 32.64
N ALA A 81 -5.16 24.99 33.37
CA ALA A 81 -4.81 24.35 34.61
C ALA A 81 -6.03 24.27 35.54
N GLN A 82 -6.48 23.05 35.82
CA GLN A 82 -7.09 22.75 37.10
C GLN A 82 -6.38 21.57 37.71
N SER A 83 -6.05 21.76 38.99
CA SER A 83 -5.54 20.77 39.94
C SER A 83 -4.04 20.49 39.92
N LEU A 84 -3.31 21.45 40.50
CA LEU A 84 -2.30 21.16 41.53
C LEU A 84 -2.77 20.01 42.43
N HIS A 85 -2.12 18.86 42.36
CA HIS A 85 -1.84 17.90 43.44
C HIS A 85 -1.02 16.78 42.77
N SER A 86 0.28 16.97 42.59
CA SER A 86 1.29 16.50 43.55
C SER A 86 0.92 15.14 44.15
N SER A 87 1.37 14.07 43.49
CA SER A 87 1.69 12.80 44.14
C SER A 87 2.75 12.09 43.30
N LYS A 88 3.98 12.48 43.61
CA LYS A 88 5.22 11.76 43.33
C LYS A 88 5.11 10.35 43.92
N SER A 89 5.38 9.32 43.13
CA SER A 89 5.85 8.02 43.63
C SER A 89 6.68 7.37 42.53
N GLU A 90 7.99 7.41 42.77
CA GLU A 90 9.03 6.60 42.16
C GLU A 90 8.88 5.11 42.57
N GLU A 91 9.75 4.27 41.99
CA GLU A 91 9.98 2.84 42.27
C GLU A 91 8.97 1.87 41.62
N LYS A 92 9.38 0.77 40.99
CA LYS A 92 10.67 0.10 40.90
C LYS A 92 10.64 -0.91 39.75
N LEU A 93 11.85 -1.32 39.36
CA LEU A 93 12.22 -2.48 38.55
C LEU A 93 11.23 -3.65 38.55
N SER A 94 11.28 -4.37 37.42
CA SER A 94 11.70 -5.78 37.33
C SER A 94 10.68 -6.74 36.71
N THR A 95 11.20 -7.56 35.78
CA THR A 95 10.75 -8.92 35.41
C THR A 95 9.39 -9.00 34.68
N SER A 96 9.13 -9.90 33.72
CA SER A 96 9.78 -11.16 33.37
C SER A 96 9.35 -11.59 31.95
N LEU A 97 10.24 -12.29 31.26
CA LEU A 97 9.89 -13.28 30.24
C LEU A 97 9.01 -14.39 30.85
N GLU A 98 7.95 -14.81 30.16
CA GLU A 98 7.40 -16.18 30.08
C GLU A 98 6.27 -16.13 29.02
N SER A 99 6.35 -16.75 27.85
CA SER A 99 6.35 -18.19 27.51
C SER A 99 5.11 -18.96 28.03
N LEU A 100 4.74 -20.00 27.26
CA LEU A 100 3.56 -20.88 27.33
C LEU A 100 2.43 -20.43 26.38
N LYS A 101 1.85 -21.27 25.52
CA LYS A 101 1.75 -22.73 25.57
C LYS A 101 1.35 -23.30 24.21
N VAL A 102 2.13 -24.26 23.73
CA VAL A 102 1.72 -25.27 22.74
C VAL A 102 0.73 -26.23 23.42
N THR A 103 -0.34 -26.61 22.72
CA THR A 103 -0.97 -27.93 22.88
C THR A 103 -1.42 -28.49 21.53
N PRO A 104 -1.07 -29.76 21.23
CA PRO A 104 -1.52 -30.54 20.08
C PRO A 104 -2.69 -31.49 20.44
N ALA A 105 -3.12 -32.27 19.44
CA ALA A 105 -4.00 -33.46 19.44
C ALA A 105 -5.48 -33.20 19.02
N THR A 106 -5.92 -33.60 17.81
CA THR A 106 -6.25 -34.96 17.30
C THR A 106 -7.70 -35.34 17.58
N GLN A 107 -8.54 -35.47 16.53
CA GLN A 107 -9.24 -36.72 16.17
C GLN A 107 -10.15 -36.58 14.93
N LYS A 108 -10.23 -37.69 14.20
CA LYS A 108 -10.82 -38.00 12.88
C LYS A 108 -12.05 -38.94 13.11
N PRO A 109 -12.59 -39.62 12.08
CA PRO A 109 -13.73 -39.37 11.17
C PRO A 109 -15.04 -40.10 11.60
N PRO A 110 -16.07 -40.22 10.72
CA PRO A 110 -16.16 -41.47 9.95
C PRO A 110 -16.60 -41.33 8.48
N GLN A 111 -16.06 -42.24 7.68
CA GLN A 111 -16.31 -42.50 6.26
C GLN A 111 -17.70 -43.08 5.99
N LYS A 112 -18.23 -42.86 4.76
CA LYS A 112 -19.12 -43.83 4.10
C LYS A 112 -18.86 -43.94 2.59
N ARG A 113 -18.06 -44.97 2.27
CA ARG A 113 -17.99 -45.90 1.11
C ARG A 113 -18.56 -45.51 -0.27
N VAL A 114 -17.63 -45.44 -1.26
CA VAL A 114 -17.47 -46.12 -2.60
C VAL A 114 -18.61 -47.00 -3.19
N PRO A 115 -18.55 -47.47 -4.47
CA PRO A 115 -17.95 -46.97 -5.75
C PRO A 115 -18.86 -47.23 -7.02
N SER A 116 -18.53 -46.69 -8.21
CA SER A 116 -18.44 -47.48 -9.49
C SER A 116 -18.32 -46.65 -10.80
N THR A 117 -17.15 -46.84 -11.43
CA THR A 117 -16.81 -46.93 -12.89
C THR A 117 -16.83 -45.74 -13.88
N PRO A 118 -15.79 -45.62 -14.75
CA PRO A 118 -15.54 -44.58 -15.78
C PRO A 118 -16.06 -45.03 -17.17
N PRO A 119 -16.16 -44.18 -18.23
CA PRO A 119 -15.01 -43.52 -18.89
C PRO A 119 -15.30 -42.12 -19.43
N GLU A 120 -14.44 -41.12 -19.20
CA GLU A 120 -14.21 -40.14 -20.29
C GLU A 120 -12.95 -39.30 -20.04
N MET A 121 -11.88 -39.66 -20.76
CA MET A 121 -10.72 -38.82 -20.98
C MET A 121 -11.14 -37.67 -21.91
N ALA A 122 -11.65 -36.55 -21.37
CA ALA A 122 -11.89 -35.36 -22.20
C ALA A 122 -12.02 -34.03 -21.44
N THR A 123 -11.64 -33.92 -20.15
CA THR A 123 -11.87 -32.65 -19.41
C THR A 123 -10.87 -32.39 -18.29
N GLN A 124 -9.58 -32.58 -18.55
CA GLN A 124 -8.53 -32.12 -17.63
C GLN A 124 -7.70 -30.95 -18.21
N GLN A 125 -7.72 -30.73 -19.52
CA GLN A 125 -6.95 -29.64 -20.15
C GLN A 125 -7.62 -28.25 -20.08
N ALA A 126 -8.93 -28.17 -19.82
CA ALA A 126 -9.62 -26.87 -19.71
C ALA A 126 -9.59 -26.25 -18.30
N LEU A 127 -9.17 -27.02 -17.28
CA LEU A 127 -9.02 -26.53 -15.91
C LEU A 127 -7.58 -26.14 -15.57
N GLU A 128 -6.57 -26.65 -16.26
CA GLU A 128 -5.17 -26.22 -16.05
C GLU A 128 -4.89 -24.83 -16.65
N LEU A 129 -5.50 -24.46 -17.78
CA LEU A 129 -5.31 -23.15 -18.42
C LEU A 129 -5.80 -21.97 -17.57
N ALA A 130 -6.91 -22.14 -16.84
CA ALA A 130 -7.44 -21.08 -15.99
C ALA A 130 -6.68 -20.94 -14.65
N ASN A 131 -6.00 -21.99 -14.20
CA ASN A 131 -5.16 -21.94 -13.00
C ASN A 131 -3.81 -21.27 -13.28
N ASP A 132 -3.26 -21.45 -14.48
CA ASP A 132 -2.02 -20.80 -14.93
C ASP A 132 -2.15 -19.27 -14.92
N ASP A 133 -3.30 -18.76 -15.40
CA ASP A 133 -3.62 -17.32 -15.35
C ASP A 133 -3.73 -16.79 -13.91
N GLU A 134 -4.40 -17.52 -13.00
CA GLU A 134 -4.59 -17.06 -11.62
C GLU A 134 -3.27 -17.08 -10.82
N GLU A 135 -2.43 -18.11 -11.02
CA GLU A 135 -1.11 -18.20 -10.40
C GLU A 135 -0.18 -17.10 -10.94
N PHE A 136 -0.18 -16.89 -12.26
CA PHE A 136 0.58 -15.81 -12.90
C PHE A 136 0.15 -14.42 -12.39
N ILE A 137 -1.15 -14.13 -12.36
CA ILE A 137 -1.67 -12.86 -11.86
C ILE A 137 -1.29 -12.65 -10.38
N SER A 138 -1.36 -13.70 -9.57
CA SER A 138 -0.97 -13.65 -8.17
C SER A 138 0.52 -13.32 -7.99
N GLN A 139 1.39 -13.90 -8.83
CA GLN A 139 2.81 -13.58 -8.80
C GLN A 139 3.12 -12.18 -9.31
N CYS A 140 2.52 -11.76 -10.42
CA CYS A 140 2.64 -10.38 -10.90
C CYS A 140 2.23 -9.40 -9.80
N LYS A 141 1.19 -9.72 -9.01
CA LYS A 141 0.78 -8.90 -7.86
C LYS A 141 1.84 -8.83 -6.79
N GLN A 142 2.44 -9.97 -6.45
CA GLN A 142 3.47 -10.03 -5.42
C GLN A 142 4.73 -9.26 -5.84
N GLU A 143 5.20 -9.46 -7.07
CA GLU A 143 6.35 -8.74 -7.62
C GLU A 143 6.08 -7.24 -7.76
N LEU A 144 4.89 -6.87 -8.23
CA LEU A 144 4.48 -5.47 -8.32
C LEU A 144 4.39 -4.82 -6.93
N ALA A 145 3.91 -5.55 -5.91
CA ALA A 145 3.82 -5.07 -4.54
C ALA A 145 5.19 -4.75 -3.91
N ILE A 146 6.28 -5.40 -4.35
CA ILE A 146 7.64 -5.07 -3.92
C ILE A 146 8.00 -3.63 -4.33
N HIS A 147 7.49 -3.17 -5.47
CA HIS A 147 7.87 -1.88 -6.06
C HIS A 147 6.88 -0.75 -5.77
N ILE A 148 5.57 -1.03 -5.75
CA ILE A 148 4.53 -0.01 -5.54
C ILE A 148 3.67 -0.24 -4.29
N GLY A 149 3.98 -1.28 -3.51
CA GLY A 149 3.34 -1.57 -2.24
C GLY A 149 1.92 -2.13 -2.37
N PRO A 150 1.04 -1.91 -1.37
CA PRO A 150 -0.28 -2.55 -1.28
C PRO A 150 -1.24 -2.17 -2.42
N MET A 151 -0.89 -1.19 -3.25
CA MET A 151 -1.70 -0.77 -4.39
C MET A 151 -1.53 -1.65 -5.63
N ALA A 152 -0.61 -2.62 -5.61
CA ALA A 152 -0.45 -3.61 -6.68
C ALA A 152 -1.73 -4.37 -7.01
N ASP A 153 -2.53 -4.74 -6.00
CA ASP A 153 -3.80 -5.47 -6.21
C ASP A 153 -4.80 -4.64 -7.02
N PHE A 154 -4.88 -3.34 -6.72
CA PHE A 154 -5.74 -2.42 -7.44
C PHE A 154 -5.27 -2.23 -8.88
N MET A 155 -3.96 -2.07 -9.10
CA MET A 155 -3.38 -1.85 -10.43
C MET A 155 -3.64 -3.03 -11.36
N ILE A 156 -3.45 -4.25 -10.87
CA ILE A 156 -3.73 -5.47 -11.63
C ILE A 156 -5.21 -5.57 -12.00
N LYS A 157 -6.11 -5.34 -11.04
CA LYS A 157 -7.55 -5.33 -11.31
C LYS A 157 -7.90 -4.26 -12.33
N GLN A 158 -7.30 -3.08 -12.24
CA GLN A 158 -7.56 -2.00 -13.19
C GLN A 158 -7.11 -2.38 -14.61
N THR A 159 -5.89 -2.93 -14.76
CA THR A 159 -5.36 -3.32 -16.06
C THR A 159 -6.15 -4.46 -16.70
N LEU A 160 -6.54 -5.47 -15.91
CA LEU A 160 -7.38 -6.58 -16.40
C LEU A 160 -8.80 -6.12 -16.78
N ASN A 161 -9.34 -5.10 -16.11
CA ASN A 161 -10.64 -4.52 -16.47
C ASN A 161 -10.59 -3.66 -17.74
N GLN A 162 -9.40 -3.17 -18.14
CA GLN A 162 -9.25 -2.37 -19.36
C GLN A 162 -9.28 -3.24 -20.63
N SER A 163 -8.80 -4.48 -20.55
CA SER A 163 -8.94 -5.46 -21.65
C SER A 163 -9.06 -6.88 -21.07
N SER A 164 -10.19 -7.54 -21.32
CA SER A 164 -10.40 -8.95 -20.90
C SER A 164 -9.58 -9.97 -21.69
N GLU A 165 -8.94 -9.58 -22.80
CA GLU A 165 -8.13 -10.46 -23.66
C GLU A 165 -6.68 -9.94 -23.79
N MET A 166 -6.08 -9.50 -22.68
CA MET A 166 -4.66 -9.12 -22.66
C MET A 166 -3.77 -10.35 -22.49
N SER A 167 -2.74 -10.49 -23.33
CA SER A 167 -1.72 -11.52 -23.13
C SER A 167 -0.86 -11.26 -21.89
N HIS A 168 -0.19 -12.29 -21.36
CA HIS A 168 0.70 -12.15 -20.20
C HIS A 168 1.79 -11.10 -20.41
N GLN A 169 2.36 -11.03 -21.62
CA GLN A 169 3.37 -10.04 -21.96
C GLN A 169 2.81 -8.61 -21.94
N GLU A 170 1.62 -8.41 -22.52
CA GLU A 170 0.96 -7.10 -22.52
C GLU A 170 0.58 -6.67 -21.10
N LEU A 171 0.15 -7.60 -20.25
CA LEU A 171 -0.11 -7.33 -18.84
C LEU A 171 1.15 -6.85 -18.12
N ILE A 172 2.28 -7.54 -18.30
CA ILE A 172 3.57 -7.15 -17.69
C ILE A 172 3.99 -5.76 -18.15
N GLU A 173 3.90 -5.47 -19.45
CA GLU A 173 4.27 -4.16 -19.99
C GLU A 173 3.35 -3.05 -19.47
N ALA A 174 2.03 -3.29 -19.43
CA ALA A 174 1.07 -2.34 -18.91
C ALA A 174 1.30 -2.03 -17.43
N LEU A 175 1.60 -3.06 -16.61
CA LEU A 175 1.90 -2.87 -15.18
C LEU A 175 3.24 -2.17 -14.95
N ALA A 176 4.26 -2.46 -15.78
CA ALA A 176 5.57 -1.85 -15.64
C ALA A 176 5.56 -0.32 -15.86
N ILE A 177 4.64 0.20 -16.67
CA ILE A 177 4.46 1.65 -16.88
C ILE A 177 4.06 2.37 -15.58
N HIS A 178 3.44 1.67 -14.64
CA HIS A 178 3.02 2.25 -13.36
C HIS A 178 4.15 2.32 -12.33
N ILE A 179 5.31 1.71 -12.60
CA ILE A 179 6.48 1.77 -11.73
C ILE A 179 7.30 3.00 -12.10
N ALA A 180 7.42 3.96 -11.19
CA ALA A 180 8.09 5.25 -11.45
C ALA A 180 9.61 5.13 -11.66
N ASP A 181 10.26 4.18 -10.98
CA ASP A 181 11.69 3.94 -11.14
C ASP A 181 11.97 2.97 -12.29
N HIS A 182 12.80 3.39 -13.24
CA HIS A 182 13.10 2.61 -14.44
C HIS A 182 13.81 1.28 -14.12
N ASN A 183 14.70 1.26 -13.12
CA ASN A 183 15.41 0.04 -12.73
C ASN A 183 14.46 -0.94 -12.03
N ALA A 184 13.54 -0.43 -11.20
CA ALA A 184 12.48 -1.21 -10.58
C ALA A 184 11.53 -1.81 -11.63
N ALA A 185 11.15 -1.03 -12.65
CA ALA A 185 10.33 -1.52 -13.75
C ALA A 185 11.02 -2.66 -14.54
N LEU A 186 12.32 -2.54 -14.80
CA LEU A 186 13.11 -3.59 -15.43
C LEU A 186 13.25 -4.84 -14.55
N SER A 187 13.43 -4.65 -13.24
CA SER A 187 13.49 -5.75 -12.27
C SER A 187 12.18 -6.53 -12.24
N PHE A 188 11.04 -5.82 -12.14
CA PHE A 188 9.70 -6.38 -12.22
C PHE A 188 9.49 -7.19 -13.50
N ARG A 189 9.82 -6.62 -14.67
CA ARG A 189 9.71 -7.31 -15.96
C ARG A 189 10.48 -8.62 -15.95
N ARG A 190 11.75 -8.59 -15.53
CA ARG A 190 12.60 -9.79 -15.48
C ARG A 190 12.01 -10.86 -14.55
N ALA A 191 11.51 -10.47 -13.39
CA ALA A 191 10.89 -11.40 -12.45
C ALA A 191 9.66 -12.10 -13.09
N CYS A 192 8.77 -11.32 -13.69
CA CYS A 192 7.56 -11.85 -14.33
C CYS A 192 7.87 -12.72 -15.57
N TYR A 193 8.84 -12.35 -16.40
CA TYR A 193 9.23 -13.14 -17.58
C TYR A 193 9.99 -14.42 -17.21
N SER A 194 10.79 -14.40 -16.13
CA SER A 194 11.52 -15.58 -15.67
C SER A 194 10.61 -16.70 -15.22
N PHE A 195 9.42 -16.38 -14.71
CA PHE A 195 8.44 -17.38 -14.29
C PHE A 195 7.65 -17.94 -15.47
N ASN A 196 7.34 -17.12 -16.46
CA ASN A 196 6.52 -17.49 -17.61
C ASN A 196 7.32 -18.23 -18.73
N GLY A 197 8.59 -18.56 -18.49
CA GLY A 197 9.46 -19.23 -19.47
C GLY A 197 9.80 -18.38 -20.70
N ILE A 198 9.46 -17.09 -20.70
CA ILE A 198 9.74 -16.15 -21.79
C ILE A 198 11.17 -15.62 -21.61
N HIS A 199 12.12 -16.21 -22.32
CA HIS A 199 13.50 -15.75 -22.35
C HIS A 199 13.61 -14.51 -23.27
N LEU A 200 13.80 -13.32 -22.69
CA LEU A 200 14.16 -12.12 -23.46
C LEU A 200 15.55 -12.32 -24.10
N LEU A 201 15.59 -12.37 -25.43
CA LEU A 201 16.80 -12.33 -26.27
C LEU A 201 17.29 -10.89 -26.48
#